data_AF-A0A0R2TG16-F1
#
_entry.id   AF-A0A0R2TG16-F1
#
_cell.length_a   1.000
_cell.length_b   1.000
_cell.length_c   1.000
_cell.angle_alpha   90.00
_cell.angle_beta   90.00
_cell.angle_gamma   90.00
#
_symmetry.space_group_name_H-M   'P 1'
#
loop_
_entity.id
_entity.type
_entity.pdbx_description
1 polymer ?
#
loop_
_entity_poly.entity_id
_entity_poly.type
_entity_poly.pdbx_seq_one_letter_code
_entity_poly.pdbx_strand_id
1 'polypeptide(L)'
;MKYSLTGILPVAPTPFLDDGRIDTEGMKRVLDCMIDQGVAAICILANNSKQFLLSDEECTIVTRVSLDHVAGRIIANGFPTEVEVCVSMIYGGPYPASKNFGATSVGTLAIRQFLRPASYQNTPTSVVPKDLAS
;
A
#
# COMPACT_ATOMS: atom_id res chain seq x y z
N MET A 1 -10.28 -4.25 26.63
CA MET A 1 -9.46 -5.10 25.75
C MET A 1 -8.30 -5.63 26.59
N LYS A 2 -8.19 -6.94 26.79
CA LYS A 2 -7.43 -7.54 27.91
C LYS A 2 -5.93 -7.81 27.64
N TYR A 3 -5.43 -7.42 26.46
CA TYR A 3 -4.04 -7.62 26.05
C TYR A 3 -3.51 -6.36 25.34
N SER A 4 -2.32 -5.92 25.72
CA SER A 4 -1.59 -4.88 25.00
C SER A 4 -0.90 -5.53 23.80
N LEU A 5 -1.22 -5.09 22.59
CA LEU A 5 -0.53 -5.53 21.37
C LEU A 5 0.76 -4.72 21.23
N THR A 6 1.91 -5.39 21.22
CA THR A 6 3.23 -4.77 21.08
C THR A 6 3.99 -5.44 19.93
N GLY A 7 4.85 -4.68 19.25
CA GLY A 7 5.66 -5.17 18.13
C GLY A 7 5.35 -4.46 16.81
N ILE A 8 5.60 -5.14 15.69
CA ILE A 8 5.36 -4.62 14.34
C ILE A 8 3.95 -5.03 13.89
N LEU A 9 3.12 -4.03 13.57
CA LEU A 9 1.72 -4.20 13.17
C LEU A 9 1.50 -3.54 11.79
N PRO A 10 1.89 -4.17 10.68
CA PRO A 10 1.77 -3.54 9.36
C PRO A 10 0.33 -3.57 8.84
N VAL A 11 0.06 -2.68 7.89
CA VAL A 11 -1.19 -2.71 7.11
C VAL A 11 -1.02 -3.64 5.91
N ALA A 12 -1.87 -4.65 5.78
CA ALA A 12 -1.92 -5.49 4.61
C ALA A 12 -2.54 -4.74 3.42
N PRO A 13 -1.88 -4.67 2.25
CA PRO A 13 -2.52 -4.18 1.04
C PRO A 13 -3.59 -5.18 0.58
N THR A 14 -4.69 -4.68 -0.02
CA THR A 14 -5.68 -5.53 -0.68
C THR A 14 -5.24 -5.77 -2.13
N PRO A 15 -4.89 -7.01 -2.52
CA PRO A 15 -4.54 -7.34 -3.90
C PRO A 15 -5.79 -7.49 -4.76
N PHE A 16 -5.66 -7.12 -6.03
CA PHE A 16 -6.71 -7.19 -7.03
C PHE A 16 -6.21 -7.96 -8.25
N LEU A 17 -7.11 -8.63 -8.93
CA LEU A 17 -6.91 -9.18 -10.27
C LEU A 17 -6.88 -8.04 -11.29
N ASP A 18 -6.40 -8.34 -12.50
CA ASP A 18 -6.31 -7.35 -13.59
C ASP A 18 -7.68 -6.76 -13.99
N ASP A 19 -8.78 -7.49 -13.71
CA ASP A 19 -10.15 -7.05 -13.93
C ASP A 19 -10.75 -6.22 -12.78
N GLY A 20 -9.95 -5.94 -11.75
CA GLY A 20 -10.34 -5.13 -10.60
C GLY A 20 -11.08 -5.89 -9.49
N ARG A 21 -11.35 -7.20 -9.63
CA ARG A 21 -11.90 -8.01 -8.54
C ARG A 21 -10.84 -8.30 -7.48
N ILE A 22 -11.25 -8.55 -6.23
CA ILE A 22 -10.33 -8.94 -5.16
C ILE A 22 -9.64 -10.27 -5.49
N ASP A 23 -8.31 -10.30 -5.38
CA ASP A 23 -7.51 -11.55 -5.43
C ASP A 23 -7.44 -12.16 -4.02
N THR A 24 -8.35 -13.08 -3.71
CA THR A 24 -8.42 -13.73 -2.39
C THR A 24 -7.24 -14.63 -2.11
N GLU A 25 -6.68 -15.30 -3.12
CA GLU A 25 -5.48 -16.13 -2.97
C GLU A 25 -4.22 -15.26 -2.83
N GLY A 26 -4.17 -14.13 -3.54
CA GLY A 26 -3.18 -13.09 -3.32
C GLY A 26 -3.21 -12.55 -1.91
N MET A 27 -4.41 -12.33 -1.36
CA MET A 27 -4.58 -11.86 0.01
C MET A 27 -3.95 -12.84 1.01
N LYS A 28 -4.19 -14.15 0.85
CA LYS A 28 -3.55 -15.18 1.68
C LYS A 28 -2.03 -15.14 1.59
N ARG A 29 -1.47 -15.05 0.38
CA ARG A 29 -0.01 -14.95 0.17
C ARG A 29 0.60 -13.71 0.83
N VAL A 30 -0.10 -12.57 0.78
CA VAL A 30 0.33 -11.34 1.48
C VAL A 30 0.36 -11.56 2.98
N LEU A 31 -0.68 -12.17 3.54
CA LEU A 31 -0.77 -12.47 4.97
C LEU A 31 0.33 -13.44 5.42
N ASP A 32 0.58 -14.50 4.65
CA ASP A 32 1.66 -15.46 4.91
C ASP A 32 3.02 -14.79 4.89
N CYS A 33 3.30 -13.95 3.88
CA CYS A 33 4.53 -13.19 3.79
C CYS A 33 4.77 -12.29 5.02
N MET A 34 3.72 -11.64 5.52
CA MET A 34 3.81 -10.81 6.72
C MET A 34 4.02 -11.66 7.98
N ILE A 35 3.34 -12.80 8.09
CA ILE A 35 3.52 -13.75 9.20
C ILE A 35 4.97 -14.28 9.23
N ASP A 36 5.51 -14.65 8.08
CA ASP A 36 6.88 -15.17 7.93
C ASP A 36 7.93 -14.10 8.30
N GLN A 37 7.61 -12.83 8.14
CA GLN A 37 8.44 -11.70 8.60
C GLN A 37 8.37 -11.46 10.12
N GLY A 38 7.56 -12.22 10.86
CA GLY A 38 7.48 -12.17 12.31
C GLY A 38 6.65 -11.00 12.86
N VAL A 39 5.65 -10.54 12.10
CA VAL A 39 4.74 -9.46 12.56
C VAL A 39 3.90 -9.94 13.75
N ALA A 40 3.63 -9.04 14.69
CA ALA A 40 2.87 -9.34 15.90
C ALA A 40 1.37 -9.46 15.61
N ALA A 41 0.86 -8.58 14.76
CA ALA A 41 -0.51 -8.58 14.26
C ALA A 41 -0.55 -7.90 12.89
N ILE A 42 -1.63 -8.09 12.14
CA ILE A 42 -1.81 -7.49 10.81
C ILE A 42 -3.07 -6.63 10.81
N CYS A 43 -2.94 -5.37 10.42
CA CYS A 43 -4.08 -4.50 10.19
C CYS A 43 -4.61 -4.71 8.78
N ILE A 44 -5.88 -5.11 8.66
CA ILE A 44 -6.59 -5.19 7.38
C ILE A 44 -7.65 -4.09 7.33
N LEU A 45 -8.03 -3.67 6.12
CA LEU A 45 -9.01 -2.59 5.93
C LEU A 45 -8.63 -1.36 6.75
N ALA A 46 -7.40 -0.89 6.58
CA ALA A 46 -6.93 0.38 7.15
C ALA A 46 -6.63 1.34 6.01
N ASN A 47 -6.42 2.63 6.29
CA ASN A 47 -6.28 3.68 5.26
C ASN A 47 -5.33 3.32 4.10
N ASN A 48 -4.24 2.58 4.37
CA ASN A 48 -3.26 2.20 3.36
C ASN A 48 -3.52 0.83 2.67
N SER A 49 -4.62 0.15 3.00
CA SER A 49 -5.04 -1.12 2.38
C SER A 49 -5.92 -0.92 1.14
N LYS A 50 -6.12 0.34 0.70
CA LYS A 50 -7.10 0.76 -0.33
C LYS A 50 -8.56 0.57 0.07
N GLN A 51 -8.87 0.53 1.36
CA GLN A 51 -10.24 0.36 1.89
C GLN A 51 -11.27 1.31 1.25
N PHE A 52 -10.90 2.56 0.96
CA PHE A 52 -11.78 3.55 0.34
C PHE A 52 -12.25 3.20 -1.08
N LEU A 53 -11.61 2.24 -1.75
CA LEU A 53 -11.97 1.78 -3.08
C LEU A 53 -12.84 0.51 -3.05
N LEU A 54 -13.10 -0.05 -1.86
CA LEU A 54 -13.87 -1.28 -1.69
C LEU A 54 -15.32 -0.95 -1.35
N SER A 55 -16.25 -1.70 -1.94
CA SER A 55 -17.62 -1.78 -1.46
C SER A 55 -17.69 -2.50 -0.11
N ASP A 56 -18.83 -2.39 0.59
CA ASP A 56 -19.07 -3.09 1.85
C ASP A 56 -18.99 -4.62 1.69
N GLU A 57 -19.44 -5.14 0.54
CA GLU A 57 -19.35 -6.56 0.20
C GLU A 57 -17.90 -7.01 0.05
N GLU A 58 -17.09 -6.21 -0.65
CA GLU A 58 -15.66 -6.46 -0.81
C GLU A 58 -14.89 -6.37 0.51
N CYS A 59 -15.23 -5.41 1.37
CA CYS A 59 -14.69 -5.33 2.73
C CYS A 59 -15.01 -6.61 3.54
N THR A 60 -16.22 -7.13 3.38
CA THR A 60 -16.65 -8.39 4.03
C THR A 60 -15.83 -9.57 3.52
N ILE A 61 -15.58 -9.66 2.21
CA ILE A 61 -14.75 -10.71 1.60
C ILE A 61 -13.33 -10.68 2.17
N VAL A 62 -12.68 -9.51 2.17
CA VAL A 62 -11.31 -9.36 2.69
C VAL A 62 -11.25 -9.74 4.18
N THR A 63 -12.22 -9.30 4.97
CA THR A 63 -12.29 -9.60 6.40
C THR A 63 -12.42 -11.10 6.63
N ARG A 64 -13.36 -11.76 5.94
CA ARG A 64 -13.61 -13.19 6.09
C ARG A 64 -12.40 -14.02 5.69
N VAL A 65 -11.84 -13.76 4.51
CA VAL A 65 -10.65 -14.47 4.03
C VAL A 65 -9.48 -14.31 4.99
N SER A 66 -9.27 -13.10 5.50
CA SER A 66 -8.15 -12.84 6.43
C SER A 66 -8.32 -13.54 7.77
N LEU A 67 -9.54 -13.52 8.33
CA LEU A 67 -9.84 -14.19 9.61
C LEU A 67 -9.81 -15.71 9.49
N ASP A 68 -10.34 -16.26 8.41
CA ASP A 68 -10.36 -17.71 8.18
C ASP A 68 -8.94 -18.25 7.94
N HIS A 69 -8.07 -17.45 7.28
CA HIS A 69 -6.70 -17.83 6.97
C HIS A 69 -5.73 -17.60 8.14
N VAL A 70 -5.91 -16.52 8.90
CA VAL A 70 -5.01 -16.12 9.99
C VAL A 70 -5.72 -16.26 11.33
N ALA A 71 -5.39 -17.34 12.06
CA ALA A 71 -5.97 -17.67 13.36
C ALA A 71 -5.63 -16.62 14.46
N GLY A 72 -6.41 -15.55 14.55
CA GLY A 72 -6.45 -14.64 15.71
C GLY A 72 -5.41 -13.51 15.75
N ARG A 73 -4.63 -13.29 14.67
CA ARG A 73 -3.62 -12.20 14.57
C ARG A 73 -4.06 -11.01 13.71
N ILE A 74 -5.35 -10.90 13.44
CA ILE A 74 -5.92 -9.86 12.57
C ILE A 74 -6.54 -8.73 13.40
N ILE A 75 -6.24 -7.50 13.00
CA ILE A 75 -6.93 -6.28 13.45
C ILE A 75 -7.73 -5.76 12.26
N ALA A 76 -9.06 -5.86 12.33
CA ALA A 76 -9.94 -5.31 11.31
C ALA A 76 -10.25 -3.84 11.64
N ASN A 77 -10.09 -2.95 10.65
CA ASN A 77 -10.41 -1.52 10.79
C ASN A 77 -9.65 -0.80 11.92
N GLY A 78 -8.47 -1.31 12.28
CA GLY A 78 -7.58 -0.70 13.27
C GLY A 78 -6.44 0.05 12.60
N PHE A 79 -6.16 1.25 13.09
CA PHE A 79 -5.07 2.09 12.61
C PHE A 79 -3.77 1.70 13.34
N PRO A 80 -2.68 1.32 12.65
CA PRO A 80 -1.37 1.25 13.30
C PRO A 80 -0.79 2.65 13.58
N THR A 81 -1.29 3.67 12.88
CA THR A 81 -1.02 5.08 13.11
C THR A 81 -2.30 5.85 12.81
N GLU A 82 -2.84 6.60 13.77
CA GLU A 82 -4.07 7.43 13.70
C GLU A 82 -3.96 8.60 12.69
N VAL A 83 -3.50 8.34 11.47
CA VAL A 83 -3.28 9.39 10.47
C VAL A 83 -3.92 9.00 9.15
N GLU A 84 -4.85 9.83 8.72
CA GLU A 84 -5.38 9.83 7.36
C GLU A 84 -4.28 10.27 6.39
N VAL A 85 -4.02 9.43 5.39
CA VAL A 85 -3.06 9.76 4.34
C VAL A 85 -3.77 10.61 3.30
N CYS A 86 -3.57 11.92 3.38
CA CYS A 86 -4.17 12.90 2.47
C CYS A 86 -3.15 13.46 1.48
N VAL A 87 -3.63 14.17 0.45
CA VAL A 87 -2.80 14.72 -0.62
C VAL A 87 -1.75 15.73 -0.14
N SER A 88 -1.97 16.37 1.01
CA SER A 88 -1.04 17.34 1.62
C SER A 88 0.04 16.69 2.48
N MET A 89 -0.01 15.37 2.67
CA MET A 89 0.92 14.66 3.54
C MET A 89 2.30 14.50 2.87
N ILE A 90 3.34 15.05 3.51
CA ILE A 90 4.74 14.97 3.06
C ILE A 90 5.58 14.37 4.18
N TYR A 91 6.26 13.26 3.90
CA TYR A 91 7.09 12.50 4.83
C TYR A 91 8.45 12.21 4.17
N GLY A 92 9.51 12.85 4.63
CA GLY A 92 10.88 12.66 4.11
C GLY A 92 11.75 11.82 5.06
N GLY A 93 12.97 11.47 4.63
CA GLY A 93 13.94 10.82 5.51
C GLY A 93 15.07 10.09 4.76
N PRO A 94 16.02 9.46 5.48
CA PRO A 94 16.98 8.55 4.89
C PRO A 94 16.29 7.27 4.39
N TYR A 95 16.91 6.60 3.42
CA TYR A 95 16.39 5.37 2.81
C TYR A 95 15.88 4.37 3.88
N PRO A 96 14.67 3.79 3.73
CA PRO A 96 13.81 3.77 2.52
C PRO A 96 12.93 5.01 2.31
N ALA A 97 13.03 6.04 3.16
CA ALA A 97 12.31 7.30 2.98
C ALA A 97 12.96 8.20 1.90
N SER A 98 12.16 9.09 1.29
CA SER A 98 12.59 10.03 0.26
C SER A 98 13.37 11.20 0.85
N LYS A 99 14.55 11.49 0.30
CA LYS A 99 15.22 12.81 0.43
C LYS A 99 14.90 13.75 -0.75
N ASN A 100 14.16 13.26 -1.74
CA ASN A 100 13.84 13.99 -2.96
C ASN A 100 12.63 14.90 -2.71
N PHE A 101 12.80 16.22 -2.80
CA PHE A 101 11.70 17.19 -2.64
C PHE A 101 10.51 16.96 -3.59
N GLY A 102 10.72 16.28 -4.72
CA GLY A 102 9.66 15.92 -5.68
C GLY A 102 8.81 14.71 -5.30
N ALA A 103 9.14 14.00 -4.20
CA ALA A 103 8.47 12.78 -3.77
C ALA A 103 8.42 12.63 -2.22
N THR A 104 7.35 12.05 -1.70
CA THR A 104 7.16 11.74 -0.27
C THR A 104 7.36 10.25 -0.01
N SER A 105 7.55 9.81 1.23
CA SER A 105 7.63 8.39 1.64
C SER A 105 6.27 7.78 1.93
N VAL A 106 5.30 8.64 2.26
CA VAL A 106 3.90 8.27 2.54
C VAL A 106 3.00 9.29 1.85
N GLY A 107 1.93 8.84 1.22
CA GLY A 107 1.02 9.70 0.45
C GLY A 107 1.10 9.48 -1.05
N THR A 108 0.18 10.12 -1.78
CA THR A 108 -0.03 9.91 -3.21
C THR A 108 1.21 10.17 -4.07
N LEU A 109 2.13 11.02 -3.60
CA LEU A 109 3.38 11.33 -4.31
C LEU A 109 4.49 10.29 -4.08
N ALA A 110 4.27 9.24 -3.27
CA ALA A 110 5.29 8.23 -2.96
C ALA A 110 5.71 7.39 -4.18
N ILE A 111 4.80 7.18 -5.13
CA ILE A 111 5.10 6.48 -6.38
C ILE A 111 6.22 7.16 -7.19
N ARG A 112 6.40 8.49 -7.03
CA ARG A 112 7.42 9.25 -7.76
C ARG A 112 8.86 8.87 -7.40
N GLN A 113 9.08 8.18 -6.28
CA GLN A 113 10.41 7.68 -5.91
C GLN A 113 10.94 6.63 -6.89
N PHE A 114 10.05 5.93 -7.58
CA PHE A 114 10.39 4.88 -8.54
C PHE A 114 10.45 5.41 -9.98
N LEU A 115 10.06 6.67 -10.19
CA LEU A 115 10.18 7.32 -11.50
C LEU A 115 11.60 7.81 -11.71
N ARG A 116 12.15 7.49 -12.88
CA ARG A 116 13.44 8.03 -13.33
C ARG A 116 13.17 9.11 -14.39
N PRO A 117 13.23 10.39 -14.05
CA PRO A 117 13.07 11.44 -15.04
C PRO A 117 14.21 11.36 -16.08
N ALA A 118 13.84 11.54 -17.35
CA ALA A 118 14.76 11.61 -18.47
C ALA A 118 14.55 12.93 -19.22
N SER A 119 15.64 13.58 -19.61
CA SER A 119 15.62 14.81 -20.40
C SER A 119 16.13 14.52 -21.80
N TYR A 120 15.43 15.03 -22.81
CA TYR A 120 15.81 14.92 -24.21
C TYR A 120 16.35 16.28 -24.67
N GLN A 121 17.57 16.29 -25.23
CA GLN A 121 18.19 17.50 -25.79
C GLN A 121 18.63 17.19 -27.22
N ASN A 122 18.23 18.02 -28.19
CA ASN A 122 18.55 17.86 -29.61
C ASN A 122 18.31 16.43 -30.14
N THR A 123 17.29 15.76 -29.61
CA THR A 123 17.03 14.34 -29.88
C THR A 123 16.14 14.20 -31.12
N PRO A 124 16.41 13.25 -32.04
CA PRO A 124 15.58 13.03 -33.22
C PRO A 124 14.11 12.73 -32.86
N THR A 125 13.17 13.31 -33.59
CA THR A 125 11.71 13.15 -33.34
C THR A 125 11.26 11.69 -33.35
N SER A 126 12.00 10.80 -34.04
CA SER A 126 11.70 9.37 -34.12
C SER A 126 11.92 8.59 -32.83
N VAL A 127 12.69 9.11 -31.87
CA VAL A 127 13.00 8.42 -30.60
C VAL A 127 12.45 9.13 -29.37
N VAL A 128 11.88 10.32 -29.55
CA VAL A 128 11.21 11.07 -28.49
C VAL A 128 9.77 10.53 -28.36
N PRO A 129 9.24 10.41 -27.13
CA PRO A 129 7.83 10.08 -26.91
C PRO A 129 6.88 10.99 -27.70
N LYS A 130 5.77 10.44 -28.22
CA LYS A 130 4.84 11.17 -29.11
C LYS A 130 4.25 12.43 -28.47
N ASP A 131 4.06 12.40 -27.16
CA ASP A 131 3.58 13.49 -26.31
C ASP A 131 4.57 14.67 -26.19
N LEU A 132 5.83 14.48 -26.56
CA LEU A 132 6.88 15.50 -26.57
C LEU A 132 7.32 15.89 -27.99
N ALA A 133 6.70 15.32 -29.03
CA ALA A 133 7.08 15.48 -30.43
C ALA A 133 6.34 16.64 -31.16
N SER A 134 5.79 17.60 -30.42
CA SER A 134 5.01 18.75 -30.93
C SER A 134 5.86 19.86 -31.53
#